data_AF-A0A8S8Y766-F1
#
_entry.id   AF-A0A8S8Y766-F1
#
_cell.length_a   1.000
_cell.length_b   1.000
_cell.length_c   1.000
_cell.angle_alpha   90.00
_cell.angle_beta   90.00
_cell.angle_gamma   90.00
#
_symmetry.space_group_name_H-M   'P 1'
#
loop_
_entity.id
_entity.type
_entity.pdbx_description
1 polymer ?
#
loop_
_entity_poly.entity_id
_entity_poly.type
_entity_poly.pdbx_seq_one_letter_code
_entity_poly.pdbx_strand_id
1 'polypeptide(L)' 'MEPQHHKWPRLHRRFDVNAGEGVSWLQWLGSADGGNMTPASLQTLAQAEDHEVRSELARMYRTFTDQLMASLTALGAP' A
#
# COMPACT_ATOMS: atom_id res chain seq x y z
N MET A 1 8.93 22.06 -8.06
CA MET A 1 8.09 21.97 -9.27
C MET A 1 6.68 22.22 -8.79
N GLU A 2 5.96 23.21 -9.33
CA GLU A 2 4.57 23.45 -8.92
C GLU A 2 3.64 22.88 -10.00
N PRO A 3 2.93 21.76 -9.71
CA PRO A 3 1.97 21.19 -10.63
C PRO A 3 0.93 22.24 -11.04
N GLN A 4 0.49 22.23 -12.30
CA GLN A 4 -0.46 23.20 -12.89
C GLN A 4 0.09 24.59 -13.23
N HIS A 5 1.17 25.05 -12.59
CA HIS A 5 1.82 26.33 -12.93
C HIS A 5 2.87 26.21 -14.04
N HIS A 6 3.56 25.06 -14.11
CA HIS A 6 4.62 24.81 -15.10
C HIS A 6 4.31 23.58 -15.96
N LYS A 7 4.16 23.79 -17.28
CA LYS A 7 3.89 22.72 -18.25
C LYS A 7 5.07 21.77 -18.48
N TRP A 8 6.30 22.24 -18.25
CA TRP A 8 7.54 21.49 -18.47
C TRP A 8 8.51 21.64 -17.29
N PRO A 9 9.22 20.56 -16.90
CA PRO A 9 10.23 20.63 -15.87
C PRO A 9 11.40 21.51 -16.32
N ARG A 10 11.83 22.43 -15.45
CA ARG A 10 13.01 23.26 -15.69
C ARG A 10 14.26 22.46 -15.35
N LEU A 11 14.83 21.79 -16.34
CA LEU A 11 16.01 20.93 -16.17
C LEU A 11 17.24 21.65 -15.60
N HIS A 12 17.28 22.99 -15.67
CA HIS A 12 18.35 23.83 -15.10
C HIS A 12 18.12 24.19 -13.61
N ARG A 13 16.95 23.88 -13.02
CA ARG A 13 16.68 24.13 -11.60
C ARG A 13 16.78 22.83 -10.81
N ARG A 14 17.29 22.92 -9.59
CA ARG A 14 17.29 21.80 -8.64
C ARG A 14 15.84 21.41 -8.32
N PHE A 15 15.60 20.11 -8.24
CA PHE A 15 14.36 19.52 -7.75
C PHE A 15 14.70 18.35 -6.84
N ASP A 16 13.85 18.13 -5.84
CA ASP A 16 14.02 17.04 -4.89
C ASP A 16 13.12 15.86 -5.29
N VAL A 17 13.63 14.64 -5.10
CA VAL A 17 12.92 13.40 -5.37
C VAL A 17 12.93 12.56 -4.12
N ASN A 18 11.75 12.19 -3.63
CA ASN A 18 11.58 11.21 -2.57
C ASN A 18 11.21 9.87 -3.21
N ALA A 19 12.01 8.84 -2.97
CA ALA A 19 11.71 7.48 -3.39
C ALA A 19 11.61 6.59 -2.15
N GLY A 20 10.47 5.91 -2.01
CA GLY A 20 10.28 4.88 -0.98
C GLY A 20 10.54 3.48 -1.52
N GLU A 21 10.69 2.52 -0.61
CA GLU A 21 10.71 1.10 -0.96
C GLU A 21 9.29 0.60 -1.20
N GLY A 22 9.08 -0.11 -2.31
CA GLY A 22 7.78 -0.70 -2.63
C GLY A 22 7.55 -1.98 -1.83
N VAL A 23 6.35 -2.11 -1.24
CA VAL A 23 5.94 -3.32 -0.52
C VAL A 23 4.94 -4.10 -1.37
N SER A 24 5.23 -5.37 -1.64
CA SER A 24 4.27 -6.25 -2.33
C SER A 24 3.17 -6.74 -1.38
N TRP A 25 2.02 -7.12 -1.94
CA TRP A 25 0.90 -7.68 -1.18
C TRP A 25 1.32 -8.85 -0.28
N LEU A 26 2.11 -9.80 -0.79
CA LEU A 26 2.52 -10.98 -0.01
C LEU A 26 3.48 -10.63 1.14
N GLN A 27 4.41 -9.69 0.91
CA GLN A 27 5.29 -9.18 1.97
C GLN A 27 4.48 -8.48 3.06
N TRP A 28 3.53 -7.63 2.65
CA TRP A 28 2.63 -6.96 3.58
C TRP A 28 1.76 -7.95 4.36
N LEU A 29 1.20 -8.95 3.68
CA LEU A 29 0.29 -9.93 4.26
C LEU A 29 0.93 -10.70 5.42
N GLY A 30 2.21 -11.07 5.29
CA GLY A 30 2.97 -11.77 6.32
C GLY A 30 3.70 -10.85 7.31
N SER A 31 3.69 -9.54 7.11
CA SER A 31 4.37 -8.59 8.00
C SER A 31 3.58 -8.38 9.29
N ALA A 32 4.27 -8.31 10.43
CA ALA A 32 3.67 -7.99 11.73
C ALA A 32 3.02 -6.60 11.76
N ASP A 33 3.62 -5.63 11.05
CA ASP A 33 3.10 -4.26 10.92
C ASP A 33 2.08 -4.11 9.78
N GLY A 34 1.83 -5.20 9.03
CA GLY A 34 0.92 -5.25 7.90
C GLY A 34 -0.30 -6.14 8.16
N GLY A 35 -0.51 -7.13 7.30
CA GLY A 35 -1.62 -8.07 7.40
C GLY A 35 -1.52 -9.06 8.56
N ASN A 36 -0.30 -9.27 9.09
CA ASN A 36 0.02 -10.17 10.21
C ASN A 36 -0.60 -11.58 10.08
N MET A 37 -0.65 -12.11 8.86
CA MET A 37 -1.19 -13.42 8.57
C MET A 37 -0.11 -14.49 8.64
N THR A 38 -0.51 -15.66 9.11
CA THR A 38 0.31 -16.86 9.13
C THR A 38 -0.26 -17.89 8.16
N PRO A 39 0.53 -18.88 7.71
CA PRO A 39 -0.01 -19.97 6.88
C PRO A 39 -1.20 -20.67 7.53
N ALA A 40 -1.18 -20.84 8.86
CA ALA A 40 -2.27 -21.44 9.61
C ALA A 40 -3.55 -20.59 9.56
N SER A 41 -3.45 -19.27 9.78
CA SER A 41 -4.62 -18.38 9.71
C SER A 41 -5.22 -18.31 8.31
N LEU A 42 -4.38 -18.35 7.27
CA LEU A 42 -4.83 -18.40 5.89
C LEU A 42 -5.53 -19.73 5.57
N GLN A 43 -5.05 -20.84 6.11
CA GLN A 43 -5.68 -22.14 5.93
C GLN A 43 -7.04 -22.22 6.64
N THR A 44 -7.15 -21.64 7.84
CA THR A 44 -8.45 -21.49 8.52
C THR A 44 -9.40 -20.61 7.71
N LEU A 45 -8.92 -19.48 7.19
CA LEU A 45 -9.73 -18.60 6.35
C LEU A 45 -10.20 -19.32 5.08
N ALA A 46 -9.35 -20.12 4.44
CA ALA A 46 -9.73 -20.88 3.24
C ALA A 46 -10.80 -21.96 3.49
N GLN A 47 -11.05 -22.33 4.74
CA GLN A 47 -12.11 -23.27 5.15
C GLN A 47 -13.39 -22.58 5.60
N ALA A 48 -13.39 -21.25 5.70
CA ALA A 48 -14.56 -20.45 6.08
C ALA A 48 -15.60 -20.42 4.95
N GLU A 49 -16.78 -19.89 5.24
CA GLU A 49 -17.79 -19.73 4.19
C GLU A 49 -17.36 -18.68 3.15
N ASP A 50 -17.78 -18.86 1.90
CA ASP A 50 -17.41 -17.96 0.78
C ASP A 50 -17.64 -16.47 1.10
N HIS A 51 -18.72 -16.16 1.80
CA HIS A 51 -19.06 -14.79 2.16
C HIS A 51 -18.10 -14.21 3.22
N GLU A 52 -17.63 -15.04 4.15
CA GLU A 52 -16.63 -14.68 5.16
C GLU A 52 -15.26 -14.47 4.52
N VAL A 53 -14.85 -15.38 3.62
CA VAL A 53 -13.60 -15.25 2.85
C VAL A 53 -13.58 -13.94 2.08
N ARG A 54 -14.68 -13.62 1.38
CA ARG A 54 -14.79 -12.37 0.60
C ARG A 54 -14.76 -11.13 1.48
N SER A 55 -15.43 -11.17 2.63
CA SER A 55 -15.45 -10.07 3.59
C SER A 55 -14.06 -9.78 4.14
N GLU A 56 -13.35 -10.82 4.60
CA GLU A 56 -12.00 -10.69 5.14
C GLU A 56 -10.99 -10.25 4.08
N LEU A 57 -11.06 -10.81 2.87
CA LEU A 57 -10.19 -10.39 1.77
C LEU A 57 -10.41 -8.91 1.41
N ALA A 58 -11.67 -8.46 1.35
CA ALA A 58 -12.00 -7.06 1.08
C ALA A 58 -11.47 -6.12 2.18
N ARG A 59 -11.58 -6.53 3.45
CA ARG A 59 -11.02 -5.81 4.59
C ARG A 59 -9.50 -5.66 4.46
N MET A 60 -8.78 -6.76 4.20
CA MET A 60 -7.32 -6.75 4.06
C MET A 60 -6.86 -5.86 2.89
N TYR A 61 -7.55 -5.92 1.74
CA TYR A 61 -7.23 -5.05 0.60
C TYR A 61 -7.41 -3.57 0.92
N ARG A 62 -8.43 -3.23 1.71
CA ARG A 62 -8.65 -1.85 2.19
C ARG A 62 -7.49 -1.40 3.07
N THR A 63 -7.16 -2.18 4.09
CA THR A 63 -6.05 -1.86 5.01
C THR A 63 -4.72 -1.70 4.28
N PHE A 64 -4.40 -2.59 3.33
CA PHE A 64 -3.19 -2.45 2.51
C PHE A 64 -3.19 -1.15 1.70
N THR A 65 -4.31 -0.84 1.05
CA THR A 65 -4.43 0.40 0.26
C THR A 65 -4.28 1.62 1.15
N ASP A 66 -4.90 1.64 2.34
CA ASP A 66 -4.83 2.75 3.28
C ASP A 66 -3.38 2.98 3.75
N GLN A 67 -2.65 1.90 4.08
CA GLN A 67 -1.25 1.99 4.48
C GLN A 67 -0.34 2.42 3.31
N LEU A 68 -0.62 1.96 2.10
CA LEU A 68 0.09 2.39 0.90
C LEU A 68 -0.12 3.88 0.65
N MET A 69 -1.36 4.37 0.75
CA MET A 69 -1.67 5.79 0.62
C MET A 69 -1.00 6.63 1.70
N ALA A 70 -1.01 6.18 2.96
CA ALA A 70 -0.31 6.85 4.05
C ALA A 70 1.20 6.94 3.79
N SER A 71 1.80 5.87 3.23
CA SER A 71 3.22 5.85 2.85
C SER A 71 3.51 6.85 1.73
N LEU A 72 2.62 6.94 0.72
CA LEU A 72 2.74 7.94 -0.35
C LEU A 72 2.63 9.37 0.20
N THR A 73 1.68 9.63 1.09
CA THR A 73 1.54 10.95 1.74
C THR A 73 2.80 11.30 2.54
N ALA A 74 3.37 10.35 3.29
CA ALA A 74 4.63 10.56 4.02
C ALA A 74 5.82 10.88 3.10
N LEU A 75 5.80 10.39 1.85
CA LEU A 75 6.80 10.70 0.82
C LEU A 75 6.54 12.04 0.10
N GLY A 76 5.47 12.76 0.46
CA GLY A 76 5.12 14.07 -0.09
C GLY A 76 4.07 14.03 -1.21
N ALA A 77 3.31 12.94 -1.35
CA ALA A 77 2.11 12.95 -2.18
C ALA A 77 1.03 13.87 -1.56
N PRO A 78 0.31 14.65 -2.38
CA PRO A 78 -0.73 15.59 -1.91
C PRO A 78 -1.99 14.89 -1.39
#